data_AF-A0A540VFC4-F1
#
_entry.id   AF-A0A540VFC4-F1
#
_cell.length_a   1.000
_cell.length_b   1.000
_cell.length_c   1.000
_cell.angle_alpha   90.00
_cell.angle_beta   90.00
_cell.angle_gamma   90.00
#
_symmetry.space_group_name_H-M   'P 1'
#
loop_
_entity.id
_entity.type
_entity.pdbx_description
1 polymer ?
#
loop_
_entity_poly.entity_id
_entity_poly.type
_entity_poly.pdbx_seq_one_letter_code
_entity_poly.pdbx_strand_id
1 'polypeptide(L)'
;MSTRGPLESVPPASPDTAYRTGTGPSRPRDHLLGMTPVWLGLLMVLLFALGACQPVMPVAEGEPPAAEATAPEPTAEAVAHGDPEAGAYLVTIAGGCGCHFNRDLGALAGGNRFEGSYGVVYARNITPHEGTGLGGWTETQIADALRLGVRPDGTQLFPIMPYRDYSALPDPEALDIAAYLLSLEPVENAVPARELQAEPAAFTPDPPPPAESPTDPVARGEILVKLARCGRCHTPTNEDGSPNMEMYLAGKPINEDEIAANITPDDETGIGLWTEEEIATFLRTGMLSDGSQIVGTMATQIERSFSHLTEEDALAIAAYLKSIPPVNHDPFSQ
;
A
#
# COMPACT_ATOMS: atom_id res chain seq x y z
N MET A 1 9.61 34.78 35.82
CA MET A 1 10.13 33.81 36.81
C MET A 1 8.96 33.24 37.60
N SER A 2 8.49 32.04 37.26
CA SER A 2 7.65 31.22 38.14
C SER A 2 7.82 29.77 37.68
N THR A 3 8.40 28.97 38.57
CA THR A 3 8.84 27.60 38.35
C THR A 3 7.75 26.62 38.79
N ARG A 4 7.34 25.69 37.92
CA ARG A 4 6.57 24.50 38.31
C ARG A 4 7.50 23.30 38.37
N GLY A 5 7.45 22.58 39.49
CA GLY A 5 8.16 21.32 39.76
C GLY A 5 7.50 20.10 39.10
N PRO A 6 8.11 18.91 39.26
CA PRO A 6 7.93 17.77 38.36
C PRO A 6 6.73 16.87 38.70
N LEU A 7 6.24 16.19 37.67
CA LEU A 7 5.15 15.22 37.68
C LEU A 7 5.58 13.89 38.31
N GLU A 8 4.76 13.37 39.23
CA GLU A 8 4.87 12.02 39.79
C GLU A 8 4.30 10.97 38.82
N SER A 9 4.90 9.78 38.82
CA SER A 9 4.59 8.67 37.92
C SER A 9 3.63 7.67 38.56
N VAL A 10 2.68 7.15 37.78
CA VAL A 10 1.72 6.11 38.17
C VAL A 10 2.16 4.77 37.57
N PRO A 11 2.15 3.66 38.33
CA PRO A 11 2.60 2.34 37.85
C PRO A 11 1.50 1.56 37.08
N PRO A 12 1.87 0.61 36.19
CA PRO A 12 0.91 -0.15 35.39
C PRO A 12 0.27 -1.33 36.15
N ALA A 13 -1.00 -1.61 35.83
CA ALA A 13 -1.75 -2.76 36.32
C ALA A 13 -1.51 -4.03 35.45
N SER A 14 -1.54 -5.20 36.10
CA SER A 14 -1.32 -6.53 35.50
C SER A 14 -2.53 -7.07 34.71
N PRO A 15 -2.30 -7.97 33.74
CA PRO A 15 -3.38 -8.62 32.99
C PRO A 15 -3.69 -10.01 33.58
N ASP A 16 -4.95 -10.26 33.91
CA ASP A 16 -5.50 -11.61 34.03
C ASP A 16 -7.03 -11.50 34.04
N THR A 17 -7.70 -11.87 32.94
CA THR A 17 -8.86 -12.79 32.99
C THR A 17 -9.21 -13.28 31.57
N ALA A 18 -9.29 -14.61 31.44
CA ALA A 18 -9.58 -15.35 30.22
C ALA A 18 -11.05 -15.27 29.76
N TYR A 19 -11.23 -15.25 28.43
CA TYR A 19 -12.51 -15.32 27.71
C TYR A 19 -13.02 -16.76 27.60
N ARG A 20 -14.33 -16.97 27.77
CA ARG A 20 -15.03 -18.26 27.62
C ARG A 20 -16.00 -18.16 26.44
N THR A 21 -15.73 -18.88 25.35
CA THR A 21 -16.59 -18.91 24.15
C THR A 21 -17.70 -19.96 24.27
N GLY A 22 -18.91 -19.59 23.86
CA GLY A 22 -20.08 -20.46 23.77
C GLY A 22 -20.53 -20.60 22.31
N THR A 23 -20.53 -21.83 21.81
CA THR A 23 -20.93 -22.23 20.46
C THR A 23 -22.43 -22.52 20.37
N GLY A 24 -23.08 -22.11 19.27
CA GLY A 24 -24.44 -22.50 18.89
C GLY A 24 -24.60 -22.69 17.36
N PRO A 25 -25.54 -23.52 16.87
CA PRO A 25 -25.30 -24.34 15.68
C PRO A 25 -26.04 -23.89 14.40
N SER A 26 -25.48 -24.31 13.26
CA SER A 26 -25.95 -24.15 11.88
C SER A 26 -27.12 -25.09 11.51
N ARG A 27 -27.96 -24.64 10.56
CA ARG A 27 -28.99 -25.46 9.88
C ARG A 27 -28.77 -25.45 8.35
N PRO A 28 -29.01 -26.58 7.65
CA PRO A 28 -28.93 -26.66 6.20
C PRO A 28 -30.31 -26.50 5.53
N ARG A 29 -30.33 -26.14 4.25
CA ARG A 29 -31.48 -26.34 3.37
C ARG A 29 -31.05 -26.85 2.00
N ASP A 30 -31.45 -28.09 1.75
CA ASP A 30 -31.50 -28.74 0.44
C ASP A 30 -32.56 -28.08 -0.44
N HIS A 31 -32.29 -27.94 -1.74
CA HIS A 31 -33.35 -27.98 -2.74
C HIS A 31 -32.94 -28.81 -3.96
N LEU A 32 -33.85 -29.72 -4.26
CA LEU A 32 -33.88 -30.79 -5.23
C LEU A 32 -34.29 -30.32 -6.65
N LEU A 33 -33.85 -31.13 -7.62
CA LEU A 33 -34.56 -31.60 -8.83
C LEU A 33 -34.71 -30.68 -10.06
N GLY A 34 -34.24 -31.21 -11.19
CA GLY A 34 -34.65 -30.83 -12.54
C GLY A 34 -33.88 -31.59 -13.64
N MET A 35 -34.27 -32.84 -13.93
CA MET A 35 -33.78 -33.63 -15.07
C MET A 35 -34.67 -33.44 -16.31
N THR A 36 -34.10 -33.63 -17.52
CA THR A 36 -34.61 -34.30 -18.77
C THR A 36 -34.03 -33.63 -20.06
N PRO A 37 -34.08 -34.24 -21.29
CA PRO A 37 -32.92 -34.94 -21.87
C PRO A 37 -32.58 -34.61 -23.36
N VAL A 38 -31.39 -35.07 -23.80
CA VAL A 38 -30.99 -35.65 -25.11
C VAL A 38 -31.42 -34.98 -26.44
N TRP A 39 -30.45 -34.58 -27.27
CA TRP A 39 -30.35 -34.92 -28.71
C TRP A 39 -28.88 -34.97 -29.17
N LEU A 40 -28.57 -36.00 -29.98
CA LEU A 40 -27.25 -36.37 -30.53
C LEU A 40 -27.13 -35.87 -31.99
N GLY A 41 -25.94 -35.47 -32.45
CA GLY A 41 -25.69 -35.12 -33.87
C GLY A 41 -24.21 -35.12 -34.27
N LEU A 42 -23.82 -36.15 -35.04
CA LEU A 42 -22.51 -36.56 -35.58
C LEU A 42 -21.57 -35.51 -36.24
N LEU A 43 -20.28 -35.62 -35.89
CA LEU A 43 -19.09 -36.01 -36.68
C LEU A 43 -18.82 -35.51 -38.13
N MET A 44 -17.57 -35.01 -38.30
CA MET A 44 -16.64 -35.06 -39.46
C MET A 44 -16.93 -34.25 -40.75
N VAL A 45 -16.01 -33.33 -41.10
CA VAL A 45 -15.19 -33.37 -42.35
C VAL A 45 -13.87 -32.62 -42.13
N LEU A 46 -12.77 -33.32 -42.43
CA LEU A 46 -11.38 -32.88 -42.48
C LEU A 46 -10.98 -32.76 -43.97
N LEU A 47 -10.02 -31.85 -44.27
CA LEU A 47 -9.19 -31.74 -45.49
C LEU A 47 -9.75 -30.93 -46.69
N PHE A 48 -9.12 -29.78 -46.95
CA PHE A 48 -8.61 -29.45 -48.28
C PHE A 48 -7.26 -28.72 -48.14
N ALA A 49 -6.26 -29.27 -48.82
CA ALA A 49 -4.88 -28.81 -48.87
C ALA A 49 -4.58 -28.21 -50.26
N LEU A 50 -3.58 -27.32 -50.29
CA LEU A 50 -2.61 -27.06 -51.36
C LEU A 50 -3.03 -26.26 -52.62
N GLY A 51 -2.29 -25.16 -52.83
CA GLY A 51 -2.07 -24.46 -54.11
C GLY A 51 -1.46 -23.08 -53.81
N ALA A 52 -0.28 -22.66 -54.25
CA ALA A 52 0.60 -23.14 -55.31
C ALA A 52 2.07 -22.74 -55.01
N CYS A 53 3.01 -23.67 -55.20
CA CYS A 53 4.41 -23.36 -55.45
C CYS A 53 4.59 -23.08 -56.95
N GLN A 54 5.27 -21.99 -57.29
CA GLN A 54 5.85 -21.78 -58.62
C GLN A 54 7.38 -21.71 -58.47
N PRO A 55 8.15 -22.26 -59.42
CA PRO A 55 9.61 -22.27 -59.36
C PRO A 55 10.18 -20.94 -59.88
N VAL A 56 10.93 -20.23 -59.04
CA VAL A 56 11.75 -19.08 -59.46
C VAL A 56 13.20 -19.55 -59.59
N MET A 57 13.75 -19.37 -60.79
CA MET A 57 15.13 -19.70 -61.16
C MET A 57 16.13 -18.74 -60.48
N PRO A 58 17.37 -19.17 -60.19
CA PRO A 58 18.37 -18.31 -59.58
C PRO A 58 19.00 -17.41 -60.66
N VAL A 59 18.86 -16.10 -60.51
CA VAL A 59 19.70 -15.12 -61.22
C VAL A 59 20.92 -14.86 -60.35
N ALA A 60 22.11 -15.13 -60.89
CA ALA A 60 23.37 -14.79 -60.28
C ALA A 60 23.64 -13.29 -60.48
N GLU A 61 23.59 -12.53 -59.39
CA GLU A 61 24.02 -11.13 -59.34
C GLU A 61 25.15 -11.01 -58.31
N GLY A 62 26.25 -10.39 -58.74
CA GLY A 62 27.52 -10.36 -58.02
C GLY A 62 27.46 -9.64 -56.69
N GLU A 63 28.31 -10.11 -55.78
CA GLU A 63 28.50 -9.59 -54.42
C GLU A 63 28.95 -8.11 -54.44
N PRO A 64 28.16 -7.16 -53.91
CA PRO A 64 28.64 -5.81 -53.64
C PRO A 64 29.61 -5.84 -52.44
N PRO A 65 30.61 -4.94 -52.40
CA PRO A 65 31.60 -4.94 -51.33
C PRO A 65 30.94 -4.72 -49.97
N ALA A 66 31.40 -5.49 -48.97
CA ALA A 66 30.95 -5.42 -47.58
C ALA A 66 31.12 -3.99 -47.05
N ALA A 67 30.02 -3.26 -46.99
CA ALA A 67 29.88 -2.11 -46.12
C ALA A 67 29.79 -2.65 -44.69
N GLU A 68 30.75 -2.26 -43.86
CA GLU A 68 30.75 -2.50 -42.43
C GLU A 68 29.54 -1.77 -41.84
N ALA A 69 28.43 -2.50 -41.70
CA ALA A 69 27.25 -2.04 -41.01
C ALA A 69 27.60 -1.98 -39.52
N THR A 70 27.99 -0.79 -39.05
CA THR A 70 27.88 -0.47 -37.63
C THR A 70 26.42 -0.64 -37.25
N ALA A 71 26.13 -1.74 -36.55
CA ALA A 71 24.85 -1.91 -35.89
C ALA A 71 24.59 -0.65 -35.05
N PRO A 72 23.40 -0.05 -35.11
CA PRO A 72 23.07 1.01 -34.18
C PRO A 72 23.27 0.44 -32.77
N GLU A 73 24.07 1.12 -31.95
CA GLU A 73 24.11 0.82 -30.52
C GLU A 73 22.67 0.78 -30.01
N PRO A 74 22.31 -0.20 -29.16
CA PRO A 74 20.98 -0.20 -28.57
C PRO A 74 20.86 1.15 -27.87
N THR A 75 19.97 2.01 -28.36
CA THR A 75 19.54 3.17 -27.60
C THR A 75 19.05 2.60 -26.30
N ALA A 76 19.82 2.79 -25.23
CA ALA A 76 19.36 2.49 -23.89
C ALA A 76 17.97 3.12 -23.80
N GLU A 77 16.94 2.30 -23.67
CA GLU A 77 15.65 2.80 -23.20
C GLU A 77 16.02 3.62 -21.97
N ALA A 78 15.72 4.92 -21.99
CA ALA A 78 15.99 5.79 -20.88
C ALA A 78 15.33 5.13 -19.67
N VAL A 79 16.13 4.55 -18.78
CA VAL A 79 15.63 3.90 -17.58
C VAL A 79 14.87 5.00 -16.86
N ALA A 80 13.55 4.82 -16.70
CA ALA A 80 12.75 5.80 -15.99
C ALA A 80 13.39 5.99 -14.60
N HIS A 81 13.68 7.24 -14.26
CA HIS A 81 14.26 7.62 -12.98
C HIS A 81 13.25 8.51 -12.26
N GLY A 82 13.01 8.19 -11.00
CA GLY A 82 12.15 8.98 -10.13
C GLY A 82 12.79 10.29 -9.70
N ASP A 83 11.95 11.18 -9.21
CA ASP A 83 12.33 12.42 -8.53
C ASP A 83 12.43 12.16 -7.01
N PRO A 84 13.63 12.26 -6.41
CA PRO A 84 13.81 12.03 -4.98
C PRO A 84 13.11 13.08 -4.10
N GLU A 85 12.83 14.30 -4.59
CA GLU A 85 12.08 15.30 -3.81
C GLU A 85 10.59 14.93 -3.75
N ALA A 86 10.01 14.52 -4.88
CA ALA A 86 8.66 13.97 -4.91
C ALA A 86 8.55 12.69 -4.06
N GLY A 87 9.57 11.83 -4.09
CA GLY A 87 9.64 10.64 -3.27
C GLY A 87 9.69 10.94 -1.77
N ALA A 88 10.46 11.97 -1.37
CA ALA A 88 10.52 12.42 0.01
C ALA A 88 9.14 12.88 0.52
N TYR A 89 8.39 13.59 -0.33
CA TYR A 89 7.02 13.99 -0.05
C TYR A 89 6.14 12.76 0.20
N LEU A 90 6.11 11.80 -0.73
CA LEU A 90 5.27 10.60 -0.60
C LEU A 90 5.64 9.74 0.60
N VAL A 91 6.93 9.57 0.90
CA VAL A 91 7.39 8.86 2.11
C VAL A 91 6.92 9.58 3.37
N THR A 92 6.93 10.92 3.38
CA THR A 92 6.42 11.71 4.51
C THR A 92 4.92 11.47 4.70
N ILE A 93 4.13 11.49 3.62
CA ILE A 93 2.68 11.23 3.67
C ILE A 93 2.36 9.78 4.09
N ALA A 94 3.22 8.81 3.74
CA ALA A 94 3.10 7.42 4.17
C ALA A 94 3.53 7.17 5.65
N GLY A 95 3.86 8.21 6.42
CA GLY A 95 4.30 8.10 7.81
C GLY A 95 5.81 7.85 7.99
N GLY A 96 6.62 8.21 7.00
CA GLY A 96 8.09 8.33 7.11
C GLY A 96 8.85 7.01 7.16
N CYS A 97 8.25 5.90 6.73
CA CYS A 97 8.85 4.55 6.80
C CYS A 97 9.36 4.19 8.21
N GLY A 98 8.73 4.69 9.28
CA GLY A 98 9.25 4.60 10.66
C GLY A 98 9.53 3.19 11.17
N CYS A 99 8.88 2.15 10.61
CA CYS A 99 9.20 0.75 10.91
C CYS A 99 10.65 0.38 10.57
N HIS A 100 11.27 1.09 9.64
CA HIS A 100 12.66 0.91 9.22
C HIS A 100 13.63 1.84 9.95
N PHE A 101 13.16 2.77 10.79
CA PHE A 101 14.04 3.70 11.50
C PHE A 101 14.77 2.98 12.64
N ASN A 102 16.10 2.97 12.57
CA ASN A 102 16.98 2.47 13.60
C ASN A 102 17.42 3.64 14.50
N ARG A 103 17.03 3.60 15.77
CA ARG A 103 17.29 4.71 16.71
C ARG A 103 18.76 4.87 17.07
N ASP A 104 19.51 3.76 17.09
CA ASP A 104 20.93 3.77 17.46
C ASP A 104 21.80 4.33 16.31
N LEU A 105 21.38 4.08 15.07
CA LEU A 105 22.07 4.54 13.87
C LEU A 105 21.51 5.86 13.31
N GLY A 106 20.34 6.31 13.78
CA GLY A 106 19.71 7.56 13.33
C GLY A 106 19.29 7.55 11.85
N ALA A 107 19.05 6.37 11.27
CA ALA A 107 18.79 6.20 9.84
C ALA A 107 17.71 5.14 9.59
N LEU A 108 17.20 5.07 8.36
CA LEU A 108 16.28 4.00 7.91
C LEU A 108 17.00 2.65 7.69
N ALA A 109 17.85 2.29 8.66
CA ALA A 109 18.77 1.15 8.60
C ALA A 109 18.14 -0.16 9.11
N GLY A 110 16.87 -0.18 9.49
CA GLY A 110 16.13 -1.38 9.88
C GLY A 110 16.56 -2.00 11.22
N GLY A 111 16.21 -3.27 11.42
CA GLY A 111 16.53 -4.03 12.63
C GLY A 111 15.38 -4.15 13.65
N ASN A 112 14.29 -3.40 13.46
CA ASN A 112 13.12 -3.51 14.33
C ASN A 112 12.46 -4.89 14.18
N ARG A 113 12.23 -5.57 15.31
CA ARG A 113 11.71 -6.94 15.38
C ARG A 113 10.19 -6.96 15.48
N PHE A 114 9.55 -7.82 14.69
CA PHE A 114 8.12 -8.10 14.74
C PHE A 114 7.90 -9.59 14.90
N GLU A 115 7.17 -9.98 15.94
CA GLU A 115 6.89 -11.38 16.27
C GLU A 115 5.40 -11.59 16.42
N GLY A 116 4.93 -12.75 15.95
CA GLY A 116 3.56 -13.19 16.12
C GLY A 116 3.42 -14.68 15.85
N SER A 117 2.18 -15.13 15.68
CA SER A 117 1.87 -16.53 15.34
C SER A 117 2.47 -16.98 14.01
N TYR A 118 2.89 -16.06 13.14
CA TYR A 118 3.57 -16.34 11.88
C TYR A 118 5.09 -16.58 12.03
N GLY A 119 5.66 -16.32 13.21
CA GLY A 119 7.10 -16.33 13.46
C GLY A 119 7.68 -14.94 13.65
N VAL A 120 8.92 -14.73 13.21
CA VAL A 120 9.70 -13.50 13.44
C VAL A 120 10.13 -12.88 12.12
N VAL A 121 9.88 -11.58 11.95
CA VAL A 121 10.42 -10.79 10.84
C VAL A 121 11.09 -9.53 11.38
N TYR A 122 12.05 -9.01 10.62
CA TYR A 122 12.78 -7.80 10.95
C TYR A 122 12.61 -6.78 9.84
N ALA A 123 12.40 -5.51 10.19
CA ALA A 123 12.47 -4.42 9.22
C ALA A 123 13.84 -4.40 8.57
N ARG A 124 13.88 -4.28 7.24
CA ARG A 124 15.12 -4.30 6.46
C ARG A 124 15.82 -2.94 6.51
N ASN A 125 17.14 -2.93 6.32
CA ASN A 125 17.85 -1.72 5.98
C ASN A 125 17.40 -1.25 4.59
N ILE A 126 16.85 -0.04 4.50
CA ILE A 126 16.38 0.57 3.24
C ILE A 126 17.21 1.79 2.83
N THR A 127 18.39 1.98 3.44
CA THR A 127 19.40 2.93 2.95
C THR A 127 20.11 2.36 1.70
N PRO A 128 20.78 3.17 0.87
CA PRO A 128 21.46 2.71 -0.33
C PRO A 128 22.80 2.01 -0.06
N HIS A 129 23.02 1.45 1.14
CA HIS A 129 24.22 0.68 1.39
C HIS A 129 24.26 -0.59 0.51
N GLU A 130 25.33 -0.79 -0.27
CA GLU A 130 25.43 -1.86 -1.29
C GLU A 130 25.30 -3.28 -0.72
N GLY A 131 25.89 -3.56 0.45
CA GLY A 131 25.89 -4.90 1.04
C GLY A 131 24.68 -5.27 1.89
N THR A 132 24.16 -4.33 2.69
CA THR A 132 23.12 -4.60 3.70
C THR A 132 21.78 -3.91 3.40
N GLY A 133 21.76 -2.93 2.50
CA GLY A 133 20.60 -2.13 2.12
C GLY A 133 20.19 -2.31 0.66
N LEU A 134 19.77 -1.20 0.02
CA LEU A 134 19.22 -1.15 -1.34
C LEU A 134 20.24 -0.79 -2.42
N GLY A 135 21.52 -0.54 -2.09
CA GLY A 135 22.48 0.01 -3.06
C GLY A 135 22.72 -0.83 -4.32
N GLY A 136 22.43 -2.14 -4.27
CA GLY A 136 22.49 -3.03 -5.43
C GLY A 136 21.16 -3.20 -6.18
N TRP A 137 20.10 -2.51 -5.78
CA TRP A 137 18.77 -2.62 -6.38
C TRP A 137 18.52 -1.46 -7.34
N THR A 138 17.82 -1.74 -8.44
CA THR A 138 17.29 -0.72 -9.34
C THR A 138 16.04 -0.08 -8.75
N GLU A 139 15.69 1.12 -9.22
CA GLU A 139 14.43 1.79 -8.79
C GLU A 139 13.20 0.93 -9.08
N THR A 140 13.13 0.27 -10.24
CA THR A 140 12.04 -0.65 -10.59
C THR A 140 11.95 -1.81 -9.59
N GLN A 141 13.07 -2.39 -9.18
CA GLN A 141 13.07 -3.46 -8.17
C GLN A 141 12.58 -2.97 -6.80
N ILE A 142 12.88 -1.73 -6.43
CA ILE A 142 12.38 -1.11 -5.21
C ILE A 142 10.87 -0.83 -5.34
N ALA A 143 10.42 -0.31 -6.48
CA ALA A 143 9.01 -0.07 -6.79
C ALA A 143 8.19 -1.38 -6.78
N ASP A 144 8.74 -2.47 -7.31
CA ASP A 144 8.11 -3.79 -7.28
C ASP A 144 8.05 -4.36 -5.86
N ALA A 145 9.11 -4.19 -5.06
CA ALA A 145 9.08 -4.54 -3.64
C ALA A 145 8.04 -3.70 -2.87
N LEU A 146 7.86 -2.44 -3.25
CA LEU A 146 6.90 -1.53 -2.64
C LEU A 146 5.45 -1.94 -2.94
N ARG A 147 5.12 -2.24 -4.20
CA ARG A 147 3.74 -2.44 -4.67
C ARG A 147 3.31 -3.90 -4.73
N LEU A 148 4.23 -4.77 -5.11
CA LEU A 148 3.97 -6.20 -5.31
C LEU A 148 4.48 -7.02 -4.11
N GLY A 149 5.34 -6.42 -3.29
CA GLY A 149 5.96 -7.12 -2.18
C GLY A 149 6.94 -8.18 -2.64
N VAL A 150 7.52 -8.06 -3.84
CA VAL A 150 8.47 -9.05 -4.37
C VAL A 150 9.89 -8.50 -4.32
N ARG A 151 10.83 -9.30 -3.83
CA ARG A 151 12.26 -8.96 -3.82
C ARG A 151 12.92 -9.31 -5.16
N PRO A 152 14.10 -8.77 -5.49
CA PRO A 152 14.84 -9.14 -6.70
C PRO A 152 15.15 -10.64 -6.82
N ASP A 153 15.27 -11.32 -5.68
CA ASP A 153 15.47 -12.77 -5.59
C ASP A 153 14.17 -13.58 -5.79
N GLY A 154 13.05 -12.92 -6.07
CA GLY A 154 11.73 -13.51 -6.28
C GLY A 154 10.97 -13.83 -4.99
N THR A 155 11.55 -13.61 -3.82
CA THR A 155 10.89 -13.92 -2.55
C THR A 155 9.82 -12.88 -2.20
N GLN A 156 8.67 -13.35 -1.73
CA GLN A 156 7.58 -12.49 -1.28
C GLN A 156 7.88 -11.93 0.12
N LEU A 157 7.67 -10.62 0.29
CA LEU A 157 7.72 -9.92 1.55
C LEU A 157 6.57 -10.37 2.45
N PHE A 158 6.85 -10.48 3.74
CA PHE A 158 5.81 -10.73 4.71
C PHE A 158 4.93 -9.48 4.86
N PRO A 159 3.58 -9.60 4.86
CA PRO A 159 2.64 -8.47 4.78
C PRO A 159 2.54 -7.60 6.04
N ILE A 160 3.58 -7.61 6.89
CA ILE A 160 3.86 -6.49 7.80
C ILE A 160 4.35 -5.28 7.01
N MET A 161 5.17 -5.52 5.98
CA MET A 161 5.39 -4.53 4.93
C MET A 161 4.06 -4.42 4.16
N PRO A 162 3.41 -3.24 4.14
CA PRO A 162 2.05 -3.09 3.64
C PRO A 162 1.97 -2.91 2.12
N TYR A 163 2.64 -3.77 1.36
CA TYR A 163 2.66 -3.66 -0.11
C TYR A 163 1.27 -3.74 -0.73
N ARG A 164 0.30 -4.36 -0.05
CA ARG A 164 -1.09 -4.41 -0.50
C ARG A 164 -1.76 -3.04 -0.48
N ASP A 165 -1.48 -2.21 0.52
CA ASP A 165 -1.97 -0.84 0.58
C ASP A 165 -1.28 0.03 -0.48
N TYR A 166 0.01 -0.21 -0.71
CA TYR A 166 0.82 0.53 -1.69
C TYR A 166 0.64 0.06 -3.13
N SER A 167 -0.09 -1.04 -3.35
CA SER A 167 -0.29 -1.61 -4.68
C SER A 167 -1.02 -0.69 -5.66
N ALA A 168 -1.72 0.34 -5.14
CA ALA A 168 -2.37 1.37 -5.95
C ALA A 168 -1.44 2.54 -6.33
N LEU A 169 -0.19 2.57 -5.84
CA LEU A 169 0.75 3.63 -6.20
C LEU A 169 1.05 3.61 -7.71
N PRO A 170 0.92 4.76 -8.39
CA PRO A 170 1.28 4.89 -9.79
C PRO A 170 2.76 4.56 -10.03
N ASP A 171 3.08 4.05 -11.22
CA ASP A 171 4.46 3.77 -11.65
C ASP A 171 5.44 4.94 -11.36
N PRO A 172 5.18 6.19 -11.79
CA PRO A 172 6.12 7.29 -11.54
C PRO A 172 6.33 7.56 -10.04
N GLU A 173 5.28 7.54 -9.24
CA GLU A 173 5.35 7.82 -7.80
C GLU A 173 6.08 6.72 -7.02
N ALA A 174 5.96 5.46 -7.45
CA ALA A 174 6.73 4.37 -6.87
C ALA A 174 8.22 4.49 -7.20
N LEU A 175 8.57 4.98 -8.39
CA LEU A 175 9.95 5.29 -8.76
C LEU A 175 10.47 6.51 -7.99
N ASP A 176 9.66 7.54 -7.77
CA ASP A 176 10.03 8.71 -6.96
C ASP A 176 10.43 8.28 -5.54
N ILE A 177 9.62 7.42 -4.89
CA ILE A 177 9.95 6.83 -3.59
C ILE A 177 11.26 6.04 -3.65
N ALA A 178 11.48 5.27 -4.70
CA ALA A 178 12.71 4.50 -4.88
C ALA A 178 13.94 5.41 -5.02
N ALA A 179 13.86 6.45 -5.85
CA ALA A 179 14.89 7.45 -6.04
C ALA A 179 15.21 8.18 -4.73
N TYR A 180 14.18 8.54 -3.94
CA TYR A 180 14.38 9.11 -2.61
C TYR A 180 15.16 8.17 -1.70
N LEU A 181 14.76 6.90 -1.59
CA LEU A 181 15.46 5.93 -0.75
C LEU A 181 16.91 5.72 -1.18
N LEU A 182 17.17 5.73 -2.50
CA LEU A 182 18.51 5.64 -3.06
C LEU A 182 19.35 6.91 -2.86
N SER A 183 18.73 8.05 -2.59
CA SER A 183 19.40 9.33 -2.32
C SER A 183 19.87 9.51 -0.87
N LEU A 184 19.42 8.64 0.05
CA LEU A 184 19.75 8.73 1.47
C LEU A 184 21.25 8.46 1.74
N GLU A 185 21.73 8.87 2.91
CA GLU A 185 23.07 8.48 3.35
C GLU A 185 23.13 6.94 3.51
N PRO A 186 24.10 6.25 2.86
CA PRO A 186 24.29 4.82 3.04
C PRO A 186 24.71 4.49 4.48
N VAL A 187 24.00 3.58 5.13
CA VAL A 187 24.37 3.10 6.47
C VAL A 187 24.48 1.58 6.45
N GLU A 188 25.63 1.06 6.88
CA GLU A 188 25.83 -0.38 7.03
C GLU A 188 25.05 -0.89 8.24
N ASN A 189 24.10 -1.80 8.02
CA ASN A 189 23.43 -2.51 9.10
C ASN A 189 22.87 -3.85 8.62
N ALA A 190 23.56 -4.94 8.97
CA ALA A 190 23.07 -6.27 8.71
C ALA A 190 21.93 -6.63 9.67
N VAL A 191 20.74 -6.84 9.13
CA VAL A 191 19.58 -7.27 9.91
C VAL A 191 19.45 -8.80 9.91
N PRO A 192 18.97 -9.42 11.01
CA PRO A 192 18.76 -10.86 11.05
C PRO A 192 17.82 -11.36 9.94
N ALA A 193 17.98 -12.62 9.56
CA ALA A 193 17.03 -13.29 8.67
C ALA A 193 15.66 -13.44 9.35
N ARG A 194 14.61 -13.53 8.54
CA ARG A 194 13.27 -13.86 9.04
C ARG A 194 13.16 -15.35 9.33
N GLU A 195 12.32 -15.69 10.30
CA GLU A 195 12.00 -17.05 10.71
C GLU A 195 10.48 -17.21 10.63
N LEU A 196 9.98 -17.69 9.49
CA LEU A 196 8.54 -17.86 9.28
C LEU A 196 8.13 -19.32 9.45
N GLN A 197 6.91 -19.53 9.94
CA GLN A 197 6.29 -20.86 9.98
C GLN A 197 5.82 -21.31 8.59
N ALA A 198 5.43 -20.36 7.75
CA ALA A 198 5.05 -20.58 6.36
C ALA A 198 5.40 -19.34 5.52
N GLU A 199 5.76 -19.58 4.26
CA GLU A 199 6.00 -18.52 3.29
C GLU A 199 4.69 -17.83 2.89
N PRO A 200 4.67 -16.49 2.75
CA PRO A 200 3.50 -15.79 2.25
C PRO A 200 3.25 -16.18 0.79
N ALA A 201 1.98 -16.32 0.42
CA ALA A 201 1.58 -16.53 -0.97
C ALA A 201 1.99 -15.33 -1.84
N ALA A 202 2.28 -15.60 -3.12
CA ALA A 202 2.53 -14.56 -4.11
C ALA A 202 1.33 -13.60 -4.18
N PHE A 203 1.62 -12.31 -4.29
CA PHE A 203 0.61 -11.27 -4.43
C PHE A 203 0.61 -10.71 -5.85
N THR A 204 -0.59 -10.50 -6.38
CA THR A 204 -0.80 -9.79 -7.64
C THR A 204 -1.92 -8.79 -7.39
N PRO A 205 -1.66 -7.47 -7.52
CA PRO A 205 -2.69 -6.45 -7.40
C PRO A 205 -3.81 -6.67 -8.43
N ASP A 206 -5.05 -6.48 -8.00
CA ASP A 206 -6.22 -6.39 -8.86
C ASP A 206 -7.09 -5.21 -8.40
N PRO A 207 -7.21 -4.13 -9.19
CA PRO A 207 -6.60 -3.92 -10.52
C PRO A 207 -5.07 -3.75 -10.45
N PRO A 208 -4.36 -3.83 -11.59
CA PRO A 208 -2.94 -3.47 -11.63
C PRO A 208 -2.72 -2.00 -11.25
N PRO A 209 -1.51 -1.64 -10.79
CA PRO A 209 -1.17 -0.26 -10.48
C PRO A 209 -1.36 0.67 -11.70
N PRO A 210 -1.76 1.94 -11.50
CA PRO A 210 -1.84 2.90 -12.59
C PRO A 210 -0.48 3.17 -13.23
N ALA A 211 -0.45 3.28 -14.56
CA ALA A 211 0.76 3.65 -15.30
C ALA A 211 1.14 5.13 -15.14
N GLU A 212 0.17 5.97 -14.79
CA GLU A 212 0.34 7.41 -14.63
C GLU A 212 -0.36 7.87 -13.35
N SER A 213 0.13 8.96 -12.77
CA SER A 213 -0.52 9.62 -11.64
C SER A 213 -1.88 10.21 -12.08
N PRO A 214 -2.99 9.87 -11.40
CA PRO A 214 -4.30 10.40 -11.77
C PRO A 214 -4.36 11.92 -11.55
N THR A 215 -4.97 12.61 -12.52
CA THR A 215 -5.30 14.04 -12.42
C THR A 215 -6.73 14.29 -11.93
N ASP A 216 -7.57 13.25 -11.93
CA ASP A 216 -8.90 13.31 -11.31
C ASP A 216 -8.76 13.37 -9.79
N PRO A 217 -9.35 14.36 -9.10
CA PRO A 217 -9.19 14.54 -7.66
C PRO A 217 -9.64 13.33 -6.83
N VAL A 218 -10.70 12.64 -7.24
CA VAL A 218 -11.21 11.48 -6.49
C VAL A 218 -10.25 10.29 -6.63
N ALA A 219 -9.78 10.01 -7.84
CA ALA A 219 -8.79 8.95 -8.07
C ALA A 219 -7.45 9.24 -7.38
N ARG A 220 -6.99 10.51 -7.38
CA ARG A 220 -5.80 10.94 -6.64
C ARG A 220 -5.98 10.75 -5.13
N GLY A 221 -7.13 11.16 -4.60
CA GLY A 221 -7.48 11.00 -3.20
C GLY A 221 -7.52 9.55 -2.75
N GLU A 222 -8.05 8.64 -3.57
CA GLU A 222 -8.07 7.21 -3.27
C GLU A 222 -6.66 6.66 -3.03
N ILE A 223 -5.72 7.01 -3.90
CA ILE A 223 -4.32 6.57 -3.80
C ILE A 223 -3.69 7.12 -2.53
N LEU A 224 -3.89 8.40 -2.23
CA LEU A 224 -3.34 9.03 -1.04
C LEU A 224 -3.93 8.46 0.25
N VAL A 225 -5.23 8.16 0.30
CA VAL A 225 -5.89 7.52 1.44
C VAL A 225 -5.33 6.11 1.70
N LYS A 226 -5.03 5.36 0.63
CA LYS A 226 -4.36 4.06 0.72
C LYS A 226 -2.90 4.19 1.15
N LEU A 227 -2.14 5.11 0.56
CA LEU A 227 -0.74 5.39 0.89
C LEU A 227 -0.55 5.84 2.35
N ALA A 228 -1.40 6.75 2.80
CA ALA A 228 -1.46 7.24 4.19
C ALA A 228 -2.06 6.20 5.15
N ARG A 229 -2.59 5.08 4.62
CA ARG A 229 -3.15 3.95 5.36
C ARG A 229 -4.28 4.36 6.32
N CYS A 230 -5.13 5.31 5.92
CA CYS A 230 -6.23 5.78 6.77
C CYS A 230 -7.11 4.61 7.24
N GLY A 231 -7.35 3.63 6.36
CA GLY A 231 -8.12 2.42 6.66
C GLY A 231 -7.57 1.58 7.82
N ARG A 232 -6.27 1.65 8.13
CA ARG A 232 -5.68 0.90 9.23
C ARG A 232 -6.29 1.30 10.58
N CYS A 233 -6.55 2.60 10.78
CA CYS A 233 -7.14 3.13 12.00
C CYS A 233 -8.65 3.33 11.86
N HIS A 234 -9.15 3.73 10.70
CA HIS A 234 -10.54 4.09 10.50
C HIS A 234 -11.45 2.94 10.01
N THR A 235 -10.95 1.72 9.85
CA THR A 235 -11.82 0.58 9.45
C THR A 235 -11.92 -0.44 10.60
N PRO A 236 -13.15 -0.83 11.02
CA PRO A 236 -13.37 -1.96 11.92
C PRO A 236 -12.69 -3.24 11.42
N THR A 237 -12.48 -4.20 12.32
CA THR A 237 -11.94 -5.52 11.98
C THR A 237 -12.99 -6.60 12.16
N ASN A 238 -12.96 -7.62 11.31
CA ASN A 238 -13.69 -8.86 11.47
C ASN A 238 -13.14 -9.66 12.67
N GLU A 239 -13.84 -10.74 13.06
CA GLU A 239 -13.41 -11.62 14.16
C GLU A 239 -12.01 -12.24 13.96
N ASP A 240 -11.61 -12.43 12.70
CA ASP A 240 -10.28 -12.95 12.33
C ASP A 240 -9.18 -11.87 12.31
N GLY A 241 -9.51 -10.63 12.67
CA GLY A 241 -8.61 -9.48 12.68
C GLY A 241 -8.38 -8.82 11.32
N SER A 242 -8.98 -9.33 10.23
CA SER A 242 -8.93 -8.68 8.91
C SER A 242 -9.78 -7.40 8.89
N PRO A 243 -9.46 -6.40 8.06
CA PRO A 243 -10.32 -5.23 7.89
C PRO A 243 -11.73 -5.61 7.39
N ASN A 244 -12.77 -5.07 8.03
CA ASN A 244 -14.14 -5.20 7.55
C ASN A 244 -14.41 -4.16 6.45
N MET A 245 -14.31 -4.58 5.20
CA MET A 245 -14.46 -3.70 4.05
C MET A 245 -15.92 -3.24 3.80
N GLU A 246 -16.93 -3.88 4.41
CA GLU A 246 -18.31 -3.37 4.41
C GLU A 246 -18.45 -2.10 5.28
N MET A 247 -17.52 -1.93 6.23
CA MET A 247 -17.43 -0.81 7.15
C MET A 247 -16.18 0.04 6.86
N TYR A 248 -15.72 0.05 5.61
CA TYR A 248 -14.51 0.75 5.22
C TYR A 248 -14.57 2.23 5.63
N LEU A 249 -13.58 2.67 6.41
CA LEU A 249 -13.47 4.03 6.95
C LEU A 249 -14.57 4.47 7.95
N ALA A 250 -15.40 3.54 8.43
CA ALA A 250 -16.49 3.82 9.37
C ALA A 250 -16.07 4.08 10.83
N GLY A 251 -14.78 4.13 11.13
CA GLY A 251 -14.22 4.35 12.47
C GLY A 251 -14.19 3.09 13.35
N LYS A 252 -13.33 3.10 14.38
CA LYS A 252 -13.25 2.06 15.42
C LYS A 252 -12.48 2.55 16.64
N PRO A 253 -12.62 1.89 17.81
CA PRO A 253 -11.69 2.06 18.91
C PRO A 253 -10.25 1.75 18.49
N ILE A 254 -9.32 2.65 18.83
CA ILE A 254 -7.87 2.41 18.70
C ILE A 254 -7.38 1.70 19.97
N ASN A 255 -7.88 2.13 21.13
CA ASN A 255 -7.64 1.54 22.45
C ASN A 255 -8.84 1.89 23.37
N GLU A 256 -8.73 1.60 24.67
CA GLU A 256 -9.80 1.84 25.65
C GLU A 256 -10.19 3.33 25.78
N ASP A 257 -9.27 4.25 25.50
CA ASP A 257 -9.41 5.69 25.74
C ASP A 257 -9.46 6.53 24.45
N GLU A 258 -9.21 5.91 23.29
CA GLU A 258 -9.08 6.62 22.01
C GLU A 258 -9.82 5.90 20.87
N ILE A 259 -10.51 6.70 20.05
CA ILE A 259 -11.30 6.24 18.91
C ILE A 259 -10.84 6.94 17.63
N ALA A 260 -10.74 6.16 16.56
CA ALA A 260 -10.71 6.69 15.20
C ALA A 260 -12.15 6.95 14.75
N ALA A 261 -12.46 8.20 14.41
CA ALA A 261 -13.81 8.61 14.00
C ALA A 261 -14.26 7.90 12.71
N ASN A 262 -15.57 7.87 12.49
CA ASN A 262 -16.13 7.58 11.19
C ASN A 262 -15.82 8.73 10.22
N ILE A 263 -15.11 8.44 9.13
CA ILE A 263 -14.71 9.44 8.13
C ILE A 263 -15.39 9.21 6.78
N THR A 264 -16.49 8.45 6.76
CA THR A 264 -17.40 8.36 5.61
C THR A 264 -18.30 9.61 5.54
N PRO A 265 -18.96 9.90 4.40
CA PRO A 265 -19.79 11.10 4.25
C PRO A 265 -21.18 10.94 4.88
N ASP A 266 -21.33 10.12 5.91
CA ASP A 266 -22.56 10.02 6.69
C ASP A 266 -22.80 11.32 7.49
N ASP A 267 -24.01 11.88 7.42
CA ASP A 267 -24.35 13.17 8.02
C ASP A 267 -24.52 13.11 9.55
N GLU A 268 -24.82 11.93 10.11
CA GLU A 268 -25.14 11.77 11.53
C GLU A 268 -23.91 11.36 12.35
N THR A 269 -23.13 10.42 11.83
CA THR A 269 -22.03 9.78 12.55
C THR A 269 -20.66 10.03 11.91
N GLY A 270 -20.64 10.49 10.65
CA GLY A 270 -19.43 10.72 9.87
C GLY A 270 -19.10 12.19 9.62
N ILE A 271 -18.40 12.45 8.51
CA ILE A 271 -17.98 13.79 8.05
C ILE A 271 -18.91 14.37 6.97
N GLY A 272 -20.15 13.87 6.89
CA GLY A 272 -21.13 14.30 5.88
C GLY A 272 -21.43 15.80 5.89
N LEU A 273 -21.40 16.42 7.07
CA LEU A 273 -21.66 17.85 7.25
C LEU A 273 -20.43 18.76 7.00
N TRP A 274 -19.24 18.18 6.87
CA TRP A 274 -18.01 18.96 6.64
C TRP A 274 -17.85 19.26 5.14
N THR A 275 -17.38 20.45 4.81
CA THR A 275 -16.96 20.79 3.45
C THR A 275 -15.61 20.15 3.13
N GLU A 276 -15.28 20.04 1.84
CA GLU A 276 -13.96 19.53 1.43
C GLU A 276 -12.82 20.41 1.93
N GLU A 277 -13.04 21.74 1.98
CA GLU A 277 -12.07 22.71 2.50
C GLU A 277 -11.86 22.56 4.01
N GLU A 278 -12.91 22.26 4.77
CA GLU A 278 -12.80 21.98 6.21
C GLU A 278 -12.00 20.70 6.46
N ILE A 279 -12.25 19.65 5.67
CA ILE A 279 -11.48 18.39 5.73
C ILE A 279 -10.01 18.63 5.37
N ALA A 280 -9.74 19.35 4.28
CA ALA A 280 -8.38 19.68 3.86
C ALA A 280 -7.64 20.53 4.90
N THR A 281 -8.34 21.51 5.50
CA THR A 281 -7.81 22.33 6.60
C THR A 281 -7.49 21.47 7.80
N PHE A 282 -8.37 20.56 8.19
CA PHE A 282 -8.15 19.63 9.28
C PHE A 282 -6.92 18.74 9.03
N LEU A 283 -6.78 18.14 7.85
CA LEU A 283 -5.63 17.29 7.55
C LEU A 283 -4.30 18.04 7.64
N ARG A 284 -4.27 19.32 7.25
CA ARG A 284 -3.05 20.13 7.23
C ARG A 284 -2.74 20.80 8.57
N THR A 285 -3.74 21.05 9.41
CA THR A 285 -3.58 21.89 10.62
C THR A 285 -4.06 21.23 11.91
N GLY A 286 -4.90 20.20 11.81
CA GLY A 286 -5.61 19.57 12.92
C GLY A 286 -6.74 20.40 13.52
N MET A 287 -7.12 21.51 12.89
CA MET A 287 -8.26 22.31 13.31
C MET A 287 -9.57 21.63 12.88
N LEU A 288 -10.45 21.35 13.83
CA LEU A 288 -11.79 20.83 13.64
C LEU A 288 -12.72 21.94 13.10
N SER A 289 -13.86 21.57 12.49
CA SER A 289 -14.82 22.54 11.91
C SER A 289 -15.44 23.51 12.94
N ASP A 290 -15.47 23.13 14.22
CA ASP A 290 -15.89 23.99 15.34
C ASP A 290 -14.77 24.93 15.85
N GLY A 291 -13.58 24.88 15.24
CA GLY A 291 -12.40 25.68 15.57
C GLY A 291 -11.55 25.11 16.71
N SER A 292 -11.92 23.97 17.30
CA SER A 292 -11.08 23.30 18.29
C SER A 292 -9.93 22.52 17.64
N GLN A 293 -8.94 22.11 18.44
CA GLN A 293 -7.76 21.39 17.95
C GLN A 293 -7.88 19.90 18.26
N ILE A 294 -7.57 19.06 17.27
CA ILE A 294 -7.47 17.61 17.47
C ILE A 294 -6.35 17.24 18.43
N VAL A 295 -6.56 16.15 19.19
CA VAL A 295 -5.59 15.59 20.13
C VAL A 295 -5.34 14.12 19.83
N GLY A 296 -4.39 13.51 20.55
CA GLY A 296 -4.13 12.08 20.47
C GLY A 296 -3.32 11.63 19.24
N THR A 297 -3.57 10.41 18.81
CA THR A 297 -2.87 9.73 17.72
C THR A 297 -3.06 10.46 16.40
N MET A 298 -4.26 10.95 16.09
CA MET A 298 -4.50 11.68 14.84
C MET A 298 -3.75 13.02 14.81
N ALA A 299 -3.68 13.74 15.94
CA ALA A 299 -2.85 14.95 16.03
C ALA A 299 -1.37 14.66 15.72
N THR A 300 -0.86 13.53 16.20
CA THR A 300 0.52 13.08 15.93
C THR A 300 0.73 12.74 14.44
N GLN A 301 -0.25 12.12 13.78
CA GLN A 301 -0.18 11.85 12.34
C GLN A 301 -0.17 13.16 11.53
N ILE A 302 -1.01 14.11 11.91
CA ILE A 302 -1.05 15.42 11.26
C ILE A 302 0.29 16.14 11.43
N GLU A 303 0.80 16.27 12.65
CA GLU A 303 2.06 16.95 12.91
C GLU A 303 3.22 16.35 12.10
N ARG A 304 3.34 15.02 12.08
CA ARG A 304 4.50 14.33 11.48
C ARG A 304 4.38 14.07 9.98
N SER A 305 3.16 14.11 9.44
CA SER A 305 2.89 13.66 8.08
C SER A 305 1.97 14.65 7.37
N PHE A 306 0.69 14.69 7.72
CA PHE A 306 -0.33 15.36 6.89
C PHE A 306 -0.23 16.89 6.88
N SER A 307 0.47 17.50 7.83
CA SER A 307 0.82 18.93 7.80
C SER A 307 1.68 19.32 6.59
N HIS A 308 2.34 18.34 5.96
CA HIS A 308 3.14 18.53 4.76
C HIS A 308 2.33 18.35 3.46
N LEU A 309 1.07 17.91 3.54
CA LEU A 309 0.21 17.80 2.36
C LEU A 309 0.15 19.14 1.62
N THR A 310 0.28 19.07 0.30
CA THR A 310 -0.11 20.19 -0.55
C THR A 310 -1.61 20.43 -0.38
N GLU A 311 -2.05 21.65 -0.67
CA GLU A 311 -3.48 21.96 -0.61
C GLU A 311 -4.27 21.12 -1.60
N GLU A 312 -3.71 20.89 -2.79
CA GLU A 312 -4.28 20.03 -3.83
C GLU A 312 -4.48 18.59 -3.36
N ASP A 313 -3.46 17.97 -2.77
CA ASP A 313 -3.55 16.58 -2.30
C ASP A 313 -4.46 16.44 -1.07
N ALA A 314 -4.50 17.45 -0.19
CA ALA A 314 -5.46 17.48 0.92
C ALA A 314 -6.91 17.57 0.43
N LEU A 315 -7.17 18.37 -0.61
CA LEU A 315 -8.48 18.46 -1.27
C LEU A 315 -8.82 17.18 -2.04
N ALA A 316 -7.85 16.54 -2.69
CA ALA A 316 -8.06 15.25 -3.35
C ALA A 316 -8.50 14.17 -2.34
N ILE A 317 -7.83 14.08 -1.19
CA ILE A 317 -8.25 13.19 -0.09
C ILE A 317 -9.68 13.52 0.35
N ALA A 318 -10.01 14.80 0.54
CA ALA A 318 -11.36 15.21 0.93
C ALA A 318 -12.41 14.79 -0.11
N ALA A 319 -12.16 15.06 -1.40
CA ALA A 319 -13.04 14.68 -2.51
C ALA A 319 -13.27 13.16 -2.53
N TYR A 320 -12.22 12.36 -2.35
CA TYR A 320 -12.37 10.90 -2.24
C TYR A 320 -13.24 10.49 -1.05
N LEU A 321 -12.96 11.02 0.15
CA LEU A 321 -13.75 10.71 1.36
C LEU A 321 -15.22 11.12 1.21
N LYS A 322 -15.53 12.18 0.46
CA LYS A 322 -16.91 12.59 0.16
C LYS A 322 -17.58 11.72 -0.92
N SER A 323 -16.80 10.97 -1.71
CA SER A 323 -17.31 10.15 -2.81
C SER A 323 -17.69 8.72 -2.44
N ILE A 324 -17.14 8.19 -1.33
CA ILE A 324 -17.40 6.80 -0.90
C ILE A 324 -18.81 6.65 -0.31
N PRO A 325 -19.37 5.43 -0.26
CA PRO A 325 -20.66 5.20 0.37
C PRO A 325 -20.67 5.63 1.85
N PRO A 326 -21.72 6.33 2.32
CA PRO A 326 -21.86 6.66 3.73
C PRO A 326 -22.16 5.39 4.54
N VAL A 327 -21.57 5.31 5.73
CA VAL A 327 -21.84 4.25 6.71
C VAL A 327 -22.29 4.90 8.00
N ASN A 328 -23.52 4.62 8.44
CA ASN A 328 -23.99 5.08 9.75
C ASN A 328 -23.41 4.16 10.83
N HIS A 329 -22.42 4.65 11.57
CA HIS A 329 -21.72 3.90 12.60
C HIS A 329 -21.11 4.86 13.61
N ASP A 330 -21.55 4.76 14.86
CA ASP A 330 -20.96 5.49 15.99
C ASP A 330 -19.96 4.59 16.73
N PRO A 331 -18.64 4.79 16.55
CA PRO A 331 -17.63 3.99 17.22
C PRO A 331 -17.57 4.21 18.74
N PHE A 332 -18.26 5.22 19.30
CA PHE A 332 -18.37 5.44 20.75
C PHE A 332 -19.46 4.58 21.41
N SER A 333 -20.35 3.99 20.62
CA SER A 333 -21.53 3.27 21.12
C SER A 333 -21.33 1.76 21.34
N GLN A 334 -20.10 1.27 21.12
CA GLN A 334 -19.74 -0.16 21.22
C GLN A 334 -19.14 -0.57 22.57
#